data_AF-A0A7V9KMI8-F1
#
_entry.id   AF-A0A7V9KMI8-F1
#
_cell.length_a   1.000
_cell.length_b   1.000
_cell.length_c   1.000
_cell.angle_alpha   90.00
_cell.angle_beta   90.00
_cell.angle_gamma   90.00
#
_symmetry.space_group_name_H-M   'P 1'
#
loop_
_entity.id
_entity.type
_entity.pdbx_description
1 polymer ?
#
loop_
_entity_poly.entity_id
_entity_poly.type
_entity_poly.pdbx_seq_one_letter_code
_entity_poly.pdbx_strand_id
1 'polypeptide(L)' 'MTRLRRLAFGTSVATYLLIVVGAIVRTTGSGLGCPDWPLCYGQLLPPPDPKAIVEWTHRFIGALVSPLILATVAAC' A
#
# COMPACT_ATOMS: atom_id res chain seq x y z
N MET A 1 25.19 5.64 9.56
CA MET A 1 24.62 4.43 10.21
C MET A 1 23.27 4.64 10.90
N THR A 2 23.05 5.68 11.73
CA THR A 2 21.76 5.86 12.44
C THR A 2 20.57 6.21 11.52
N ARG A 3 20.79 6.97 10.44
CA ARG A 3 19.75 7.29 9.45
C ARG A 3 19.27 6.05 8.69
N LEU A 4 20.20 5.25 8.15
CA LEU A 4 19.88 3.99 7.46
C LEU A 4 19.14 3.03 8.39
N ARG A 5 19.57 2.87 9.64
CA ARG A 5 18.88 2.01 10.63
C ARG A 5 17.42 2.44 10.86
N ARG A 6 17.15 3.75 10.92
CA ARG A 6 15.79 4.28 11.08
C ARG A 6 14.94 4.06 9.82
N LEU A 7 15.50 4.31 8.63
CA LEU A 7 14.82 4.08 7.36
C LEU A 7 14.51 2.59 7.17
N ALA A 8 15.49 1.71 7.34
CA ALA A 8 15.31 0.27 7.20
C ALA A 8 14.25 -0.29 8.16
N PHE A 9 14.25 0.15 9.43
CA PHE A 9 13.22 -0.25 10.39
C PHE A 9 11.83 0.26 9.98
N GLY A 10 11.71 1.55 9.65
CA GLY A 10 10.45 2.15 9.19
C GLY A 10 9.89 1.47 7.94
N THR A 11 10.75 1.23 6.94
CA THR A 11 10.41 0.51 5.71
C THR A 11 9.97 -0.92 5.99
N SER A 12 10.64 -1.63 6.88
CA SER A 12 10.27 -3.01 7.24
C SER A 12 8.88 -3.07 7.88
N VAL A 13 8.59 -2.16 8.82
CA VAL A 13 7.28 -2.08 9.47
C VAL A 13 6.18 -1.70 8.47
N ALA A 14 6.42 -0.69 7.62
CA ALA A 14 5.45 -0.24 6.63
C ALA A 14 5.14 -1.32 5.58
N THR A 15 6.17 -2.03 5.11
CA THR A 15 6.02 -3.16 4.18
C THR A 15 5.30 -4.33 4.85
N TYR A 16 5.57 -4.63 6.12
CA TYR A 16 4.83 -5.66 6.84
C TYR A 16 3.33 -5.34 6.93
N LEU A 17 2.97 -4.09 7.25
CA LEU A 17 1.57 -3.66 7.23
C LEU A 17 0.96 -3.79 5.83
N LEU A 18 1.69 -3.40 4.77
CA LEU A 18 1.23 -3.58 3.39
C LEU A 18 0.95 -5.06 3.04
N ILE A 19 1.80 -5.98 3.50
CA ILE A 19 1.60 -7.43 3.32
C ILE A 19 0.33 -7.89 4.02
N VAL A 20 0.09 -7.45 5.26
CA VAL A 20 -1.13 -7.80 6.01
C VAL A 20 -2.38 -7.31 5.28
N VAL A 21 -2.39 -6.06 4.79
CA VAL A 21 -3.53 -5.54 4.00
C VAL A 21 -3.69 -6.33 2.68
N GLY A 22 -2.59 -6.72 2.03
CA GLY A 22 -2.64 -7.58 0.84
C GLY A 22 -3.24 -8.97 1.12
N ALA A 23 -2.95 -9.54 2.29
CA ALA A 23 -3.57 -10.78 2.74
C ALA A 23 -5.08 -10.61 2.96
N ILE A 24 -5.51 -9.45 3.49
CA ILE A 24 -6.94 -9.11 3.62
C ILE A 24 -7.59 -9.07 2.22
N VAL A 25 -7.03 -8.32 1.26
CA VAL A 25 -7.54 -8.25 -0.13
C VAL A 25 -7.72 -9.64 -0.73
N ARG A 26 -6.75 -10.53 -0.53
CA ARG A 26 -6.79 -11.90 -1.06
C ARG A 26 -7.88 -12.74 -0.40
N THR A 27 -8.00 -12.67 0.93
CA THR A 27 -8.96 -13.48 1.70
C THR A 27 -10.40 -13.00 1.53
N THR A 28 -10.63 -11.70 1.31
CA THR A 28 -11.96 -11.13 1.04
C THR A 28 -12.37 -11.20 -0.43
N GLY A 29 -11.49 -11.66 -1.32
CA GLY A 29 -11.73 -11.67 -2.77
C GLY A 29 -11.89 -10.27 -3.36
N SER A 30 -11.27 -9.26 -2.74
CA SER A 30 -11.38 -7.85 -3.12
C SER A 30 -10.40 -7.43 -4.21
N GLY A 31 -9.55 -8.33 -4.74
CA GLY A 31 -8.48 -7.96 -5.69
C GLY A 31 -8.94 -7.46 -7.07
N LEU A 32 -10.25 -7.33 -7.30
CA LEU A 32 -10.89 -6.72 -8.47
C LEU A 32 -11.99 -5.72 -8.05
N GLY A 33 -11.96 -5.21 -6.82
CA GLY A 33 -12.88 -4.22 -6.29
C GLY A 33 -12.68 -2.81 -6.85
N CYS A 34 -11.50 -2.47 -7.38
CA CYS A 34 -11.20 -1.23 -8.08
C CYS A 34 -10.60 -1.52 -9.47
N PRO A 35 -11.32 -1.19 -10.57
CA PRO A 35 -10.83 -1.47 -11.91
C PRO A 35 -9.61 -0.61 -12.29
N ASP A 36 -9.53 0.61 -11.75
CA ASP A 36 -8.53 1.60 -12.13
C ASP A 36 -7.61 1.99 -10.95
N TRP A 37 -6.50 2.65 -11.27
CA TRP A 37 -5.61 3.34 -10.33
C TRP A 37 -4.89 4.49 -11.06
N PRO A 38 -4.68 5.68 -10.47
CA PRO A 38 -4.87 6.08 -9.07
C PRO A 38 -6.29 6.47 -8.67
N LEU A 39 -7.18 6.64 -9.65
CA LEU A 39 -8.62 6.77 -9.40
C LEU A 39 -9.24 5.38 -9.29
N CYS A 40 -10.35 5.26 -8.57
CA CYS A 40 -11.21 4.07 -8.55
C CYS A 40 -12.62 4.50 -8.99
N TYR A 41 -13.15 3.90 -10.06
CA TYR A 41 -14.40 4.32 -10.71
C TYR A 41 -14.38 5.81 -11.15
N GLY A 42 -13.24 6.28 -11.65
CA GLY A 42 -13.09 7.68 -12.09
C GLY A 42 -13.13 8.71 -10.95
N GLN A 43 -13.10 8.28 -9.69
CA GLN A 43 -13.05 9.13 -8.50
C GLN A 43 -11.75 8.87 -7.72
N LEU A 44 -11.24 9.87 -7.00
CA LEU A 44 -10.05 9.67 -6.16
C LEU A 44 -10.36 8.81 -4.93
N LEU A 45 -11.56 8.97 -4.36
CA LEU A 45 -12.06 8.17 -3.26
C LEU A 45 -12.92 7.03 -3.80
N PRO A 46 -12.79 5.81 -3.25
CA PRO A 46 -13.60 4.69 -3.67
C PRO A 46 -15.08 4.93 -3.31
N PRO A 47 -16.03 4.33 -4.06
CA PRO A 47 -17.42 4.29 -3.65
C PRO A 47 -17.57 3.53 -2.32
N PRO A 48 -18.72 3.63 -1.63
CA PRO A 48 -19.01 2.89 -0.39
C PRO A 48 -19.25 1.38 -0.64
N ASP A 49 -18.38 0.76 -1.44
CA ASP A 49 -18.31 -0.68 -1.68
C ASP A 49 -17.13 -1.26 -0.88
N PRO A 50 -17.34 -2.26 0.01
CA PRO A 50 -16.29 -2.82 0.84
C PRO A 50 -15.10 -3.38 0.05
N LYS A 51 -15.32 -3.98 -1.13
CA LYS A 51 -14.24 -4.53 -1.94
C LYS A 51 -13.43 -3.41 -2.58
N ALA A 52 -14.09 -2.38 -3.10
CA ALA A 52 -13.42 -1.20 -3.64
C ALA A 52 -12.57 -0.50 -2.57
N ILE A 53 -13.12 -0.32 -1.36
CA ILE A 53 -12.40 0.31 -0.24
C ILE A 53 -11.15 -0.50 0.11
N VAL A 54 -11.28 -1.82 0.31
CA VAL A 54 -10.16 -2.69 0.70
C VAL A 54 -9.05 -2.69 -0.35
N GLU A 55 -9.40 -2.79 -1.63
CA GLU A 55 -8.39 -2.75 -2.70
C GLU A 55 -7.74 -1.39 -2.86
N TRP A 56 -8.54 -0.32 -2.85
CA TRP A 56 -8.03 1.05 -2.96
C TRP A 56 -7.06 1.36 -1.81
N THR A 57 -7.40 0.97 -0.58
CA THR A 57 -6.52 1.14 0.59
C THR A 57 -5.20 0.37 0.41
N HIS A 58 -5.23 -0.88 -0.06
CA HIS A 58 -4.02 -1.65 -0.33
C HIS A 58 -3.10 -0.94 -1.36
N ARG A 59 -3.69 -0.51 -2.49
CA ARG A 59 -2.95 0.18 -3.57
C ARG A 59 -2.38 1.52 -3.08
N PHE A 60 -3.14 2.28 -2.30
CA PHE A 60 -2.71 3.56 -1.74
C PHE A 60 -1.54 3.40 -0.75
N ILE A 61 -1.60 2.42 0.15
CA ILE A 61 -0.48 2.11 1.05
C ILE A 61 0.75 1.69 0.23
N GLY A 62 0.59 0.86 -0.80
CA GLY A 62 1.69 0.48 -1.69
C GLY A 62 2.38 1.69 -2.34
N ALA A 63 1.60 2.66 -2.80
CA ALA A 63 2.11 3.91 -3.37
C ALA A 63 2.90 4.74 -2.35
N LEU A 64 2.47 4.77 -1.08
CA LEU A 64 3.18 5.46 0.01
C LEU A 64 4.45 4.73 0.47
N VAL A 65 4.45 3.39 0.44
CA VAL A 65 5.60 2.56 0.87
C VAL A 65 6.72 2.59 -0.18
N SER A 66 6.37 2.65 -1.47
CA SER A 66 7.34 2.69 -2.57
C SER A 66 8.45 3.75 -2.44
N PRO A 67 8.17 5.04 -2.18
CA PRO A 67 9.24 6.04 -1.97
C PRO A 67 10.08 5.77 -0.72
N LEU A 68 9.51 5.15 0.32
CA LEU A 68 10.25 4.79 1.53
C LEU A 68 11.28 3.68 1.25
N ILE A 69 10.91 2.71 0.40
CA ILE A 69 11.84 1.68 -0.13
C ILE A 69 12.94 2.35 -0.95
N LEU A 70 12.59 3.22 -1.90
CA LEU A 70 13.56 3.94 -2.73
C LEU A 70 14.54 4.77 -1.89
N ALA A 71 14.05 5.48 -0.87
CA ALA A 71 14.88 6.23 0.05
C ALA A 71 15.82 5.34 0.88
N THR A 72 15.37 4.14 1.24
CA THR A 72 16.20 3.15 1.95
C THR A 72 17.31 2.62 1.05
N VAL A 73 17.00 2.33 -0.21
CA VAL A 73 17.98 1.88 -1.22
C VAL A 73 19.00 2.99 -1.52
N ALA A 74 18.56 4.24 -1.68
CA ALA A 74 19.44 5.37 -1.95
C ALA A 74 20.32 5.78 -0.76
N ALA A 75 19.96 5.39 0.47
CA ALA A 75 20.74 5.64 1.67
C ALA A 75 21.75 4.51 2.00
N CYS A 76 21.75 3.45 1.19
CA CYS A 76 22.66 2.32 1.28
C CYS A 76 23.98 2.65 0.57
#